data_AF-A0A392R3P5-F1
#
_entry.id   AF-A0A392R3P5-F1
#
_cell.length_a   1.000
_cell.length_b   1.000
_cell.length_c   1.000
_cell.angle_alpha   90.00
_cell.angle_beta   90.00
_cell.angle_gamma   90.00
#
_symmetry.space_group_name_H-M   'P 1'
#
loop_
_entity.id
_entity.type
_entity.pdbx_description
1 polymer ?
#
loop_
_entity_poly.entity_id
_entity_poly.type
_entity_poly.pdbx_seq_one_letter_code
_entity_poly.pdbx_strand_id
1 'polypeptide(L)'
;WCWSDVGATLAVDEKRVRDAIAMEDNSSICVVNEFEELGFMDLRSSAANSVRWSSRSRLMKGKMPEEPCYPKLALHGGQLFSSMNDCISVFCGPEWVLTSRLRRSYGGSICDFSIGGDRLFALHSEENVFDIWETPTPPII
;
A
#
# COMPACT_ATOMS: atom_id res chain seq x y z
N TRP A 1 -1.50 5.97 21.57
CA TRP A 1 -2.79 6.14 20.87
C TRP A 1 -3.11 4.82 20.18
N CYS A 2 -4.39 4.41 20.12
CA CYS A 2 -4.83 3.22 19.40
C CYS A 2 -6.17 3.52 18.71
N TRP A 3 -6.41 2.86 17.57
CA TRP A 3 -7.69 2.89 16.85
C TRP A 3 -8.27 1.48 16.79
N SER A 4 -9.59 1.40 16.86
CA SER A 4 -10.36 0.17 16.76
C SER A 4 -11.72 0.48 16.16
N ASP A 5 -12.18 -0.37 15.26
CA ASP A 5 -13.54 -0.31 14.70
C ASP A 5 -14.59 -0.91 15.65
N VAL A 6 -14.19 -1.36 16.85
CA VAL A 6 -15.12 -1.88 17.86
C VAL A 6 -16.13 -0.81 18.26
N GLY A 7 -17.40 -1.02 17.92
CA GLY A 7 -18.51 -0.09 18.18
C GLY A 7 -18.86 0.83 17.00
N ALA A 8 -18.16 0.76 15.87
CA ALA A 8 -18.57 1.41 14.64
C ALA A 8 -19.85 0.73 14.10
N THR A 9 -20.81 1.52 13.61
CA THR A 9 -22.04 1.00 13.00
C THR A 9 -21.71 0.04 11.85
N LEU A 10 -22.36 -1.14 11.87
CA LEU A 10 -22.22 -2.32 10.99
C LEU A 10 -22.30 -2.10 9.45
N ALA A 11 -22.30 -0.85 8.98
CA ALA A 11 -22.37 -0.48 7.57
C ALA A 11 -21.01 -0.15 6.95
N VAL A 12 -19.93 -0.11 7.73
CA VAL A 12 -18.57 0.00 7.18
C VAL A 12 -18.14 -1.42 6.83
N ASP A 13 -18.08 -1.72 5.54
CA ASP A 13 -17.40 -2.88 4.97
C ASP A 13 -16.13 -3.15 5.80
N GLU A 14 -16.02 -4.31 6.45
CA GLU A 14 -14.96 -4.62 7.41
C GLU A 14 -13.60 -4.68 6.69
N LYS A 15 -13.04 -3.50 6.37
CA LYS A 15 -11.78 -3.36 5.66
C LYS A 15 -10.65 -3.63 6.62
N ARG A 16 -10.27 -4.90 6.74
CA ARG A 16 -9.15 -5.32 7.57
C ARG A 16 -7.85 -4.72 7.02
N VAL A 17 -7.20 -3.88 7.83
CA VAL A 17 -5.85 -3.38 7.55
C VAL A 17 -4.86 -4.55 7.56
N ARG A 18 -3.99 -4.58 6.55
CA ARG A 18 -2.98 -5.61 6.34
C ARG A 18 -1.57 -5.11 6.55
N ASP A 19 -1.31 -3.83 6.23
CA ASP A 19 -0.06 -3.17 6.55
C ASP A 19 -0.27 -1.67 6.79
N ALA A 20 0.68 -1.05 7.48
CA ALA A 20 0.68 0.36 7.85
C ALA A 20 2.08 0.95 7.80
N ILE A 21 2.19 2.19 7.32
CA ILE A 21 3.45 2.93 7.27
C ILE A 21 3.28 4.36 7.79
N ALA A 22 4.29 4.82 8.54
CA ALA A 22 4.37 6.20 8.99
C ALA A 22 4.73 7.11 7.80
N MET A 23 3.99 8.20 7.64
CA MET A 23 4.20 9.23 6.62
C MET A 23 4.81 10.44 7.31
N GLU A 24 6.14 10.41 7.51
CA GLU A 24 6.85 11.35 8.38
C GLU A 24 6.61 12.83 8.01
N ASP A 25 6.56 13.13 6.71
CA ASP A 25 6.39 14.50 6.20
C ASP A 25 5.02 15.12 6.54
N ASN A 26 3.99 14.29 6.75
CA ASN A 26 2.59 14.75 6.84
C ASN A 26 1.93 14.48 8.21
N SER A 27 2.68 14.01 9.21
CA SER A 27 2.13 13.61 10.52
C SER A 27 0.94 12.66 10.36
N SER A 28 1.03 11.71 9.44
CA SER A 28 -0.05 10.78 9.11
C SER A 28 0.43 9.34 9.04
N ILE A 29 -0.52 8.41 9.09
CA ILE A 29 -0.29 6.98 8.85
C ILE A 29 -1.03 6.63 7.56
N CYS A 30 -0.34 5.95 6.65
CA CYS A 30 -0.98 5.28 5.52
C CYS A 30 -1.20 3.81 5.87
N VAL A 31 -2.38 3.29 5.56
CA VAL A 31 -2.74 1.88 5.75
C VAL A 31 -3.23 1.30 4.43
N VAL A 32 -3.07 -0.01 4.25
CA VAL A 32 -3.63 -0.74 3.11
C VAL A 32 -4.48 -1.89 3.60
N ASN A 33 -5.61 -2.13 2.95
CA ASN A 33 -6.48 -3.27 3.25
C ASN A 33 -6.24 -4.44 2.31
N GLU A 34 -6.97 -5.53 2.53
CA GLU A 34 -6.94 -6.72 1.68
C GLU A 34 -7.43 -6.51 0.24
N PHE A 35 -8.03 -5.36 -0.08
CA PHE A 35 -8.49 -5.03 -1.43
C PHE A 35 -7.54 -4.05 -2.16
N GLU A 36 -6.32 -3.86 -1.67
CA GLU A 36 -5.35 -2.86 -2.16
C GLU A 36 -5.84 -1.40 -2.02
N GLU A 37 -6.82 -1.15 -1.16
CA GLU A 37 -7.31 0.20 -0.93
C GLU A 37 -6.47 0.87 0.14
N LEU A 38 -5.94 2.05 -0.19
CA LEU A 38 -5.18 2.90 0.70
C LEU A 38 -6.12 3.71 1.58
N GLY A 39 -5.75 3.85 2.85
CA GLY A 39 -6.40 4.69 3.82
C GLY A 39 -5.39 5.61 4.50
N PHE A 40 -5.84 6.79 4.88
CA PHE A 40 -4.98 7.79 5.52
C PHE A 40 -5.57 8.27 6.83
N MET A 41 -4.70 8.40 7.82
CA MET A 41 -5.06 8.82 9.17
C MET A 41 -4.15 9.98 9.59
N ASP A 42 -4.74 11.15 9.81
CA ASP A 42 -4.01 12.34 10.27
C ASP A 42 -3.93 12.33 11.80
N LEU A 43 -2.71 12.30 12.33
CA LEU A 43 -2.46 12.19 13.77
C LEU A 43 -2.69 13.51 14.52
N ARG A 44 -2.82 14.64 13.82
CA ARG A 44 -3.03 15.97 14.42
C ARG A 44 -4.50 16.24 14.71
N SER A 45 -5.41 15.55 14.03
CA SER A 45 -6.84 15.76 14.18
C SER A 45 -7.36 14.94 15.36
N SER A 46 -7.73 15.62 16.45
CA SER A 46 -8.39 15.01 17.61
C SER A 46 -9.75 14.37 17.30
N ALA A 47 -10.33 14.69 16.14
CA ALA A 47 -11.55 14.09 15.62
C ALA A 47 -11.31 12.88 14.69
N ALA A 48 -10.06 12.66 14.24
CA ALA A 48 -9.72 11.59 13.29
C ALA A 48 -9.34 10.29 14.01
N ASN A 49 -10.29 9.74 14.78
CA ASN A 49 -10.18 8.36 15.25
C ASN A 49 -10.61 7.35 14.17
N SER A 50 -10.45 7.68 12.89
CA SER A 50 -10.84 6.80 11.79
C SER A 50 -9.96 6.98 10.57
N VAL A 51 -9.80 5.89 9.83
CA VAL A 51 -9.11 5.85 8.55
C VAL A 51 -9.99 6.49 7.48
N ARG A 52 -9.45 7.45 6.72
CA ARG A 52 -10.10 8.00 5.53
C ARG A 52 -9.65 7.20 4.31
N TRP A 53 -10.47 6.24 3.89
CA TRP A 53 -10.21 5.40 2.73
C TRP A 53 -10.24 6.20 1.42
N SER A 54 -9.27 5.95 0.54
CA SER A 54 -9.15 6.58 -0.76
C SER A 54 -9.94 5.80 -1.81
N SER A 55 -11.07 6.35 -2.25
CA SER A 55 -11.86 5.78 -3.36
C SER A 55 -11.07 5.71 -4.68
N ARG A 56 -10.01 6.51 -4.83
CA ARG A 56 -9.12 6.55 -6.00
C ARG A 56 -8.11 5.42 -6.04
N SER A 57 -7.87 4.77 -4.90
CA SER A 57 -6.93 3.64 -4.78
C SER A 57 -7.57 2.27 -4.98
N ARG A 58 -8.90 2.19 -5.20
CA ARG A 58 -9.57 0.90 -5.36
C ARG A 58 -9.22 0.27 -6.71
N LEU A 59 -8.16 -0.52 -6.73
CA LEU A 59 -7.64 -1.17 -7.93
C LEU A 59 -8.34 -2.50 -8.23
N MET A 60 -8.90 -3.16 -7.20
CA MET A 60 -9.69 -4.37 -7.37
C MET A 60 -11.20 -4.14 -7.20
N LYS A 61 -11.95 -4.50 -8.24
CA LYS A 61 -13.38 -4.84 -8.18
C LYS A 61 -13.49 -6.34 -8.50
N GLY A 62 -13.48 -7.21 -7.50
CA GLY A 62 -13.52 -8.64 -7.78
C GLY A 62 -13.44 -9.52 -6.55
N LYS A 63 -13.54 -10.84 -6.77
CA LYS A 63 -13.27 -11.84 -5.74
C LYS A 63 -11.81 -11.71 -5.30
N MET A 64 -11.59 -11.81 -4.00
CA MET A 64 -10.26 -11.93 -3.42
C MET A 64 -9.52 -13.12 -4.06
N PRO A 65 -8.20 -13.01 -4.31
CA PRO A 65 -7.38 -14.15 -4.67
C PRO A 65 -7.60 -15.29 -3.68
N GLU A 66 -7.62 -16.53 -4.15
CA GLU A 66 -7.75 -17.71 -3.26
C GLU A 66 -6.54 -17.85 -2.33
N GLU A 67 -5.38 -17.31 -2.73
CA GLU A 67 -4.17 -17.28 -1.93
C GLU A 67 -4.07 -15.97 -1.13
N PRO A 68 -3.77 -16.02 0.18
CA PRO A 68 -3.67 -14.82 0.99
C PRO A 68 -2.48 -13.96 0.55
N CYS A 69 -2.76 -12.90 -0.20
CA CYS A 69 -1.79 -11.84 -0.45
C CYS A 69 -1.69 -10.95 0.80
N TYR A 70 -0.47 -10.74 1.29
CA TYR A 70 -0.19 -9.79 2.36
C TYR A 70 0.37 -8.53 1.72
N PRO A 71 -0.48 -7.54 1.37
CA PRO A 71 0.02 -6.31 0.78
C PRO A 71 0.99 -5.65 1.75
N LYS A 72 2.06 -5.08 1.20
CA LYS A 72 3.09 -4.37 1.96
C LYS A 72 3.21 -2.93 1.47
N LEU A 73 3.51 -2.02 2.39
CA LEU A 73 3.78 -0.62 2.13
C LEU A 73 5.26 -0.28 2.34
N ALA A 74 5.77 0.63 1.52
CA ALA A 74 7.06 1.29 1.74
C ALA A 74 6.99 2.75 1.31
N LEU A 75 7.73 3.61 2.00
CA LEU A 75 7.89 5.01 1.66
C LEU A 75 9.34 5.24 1.25
N HIS A 76 9.56 5.81 0.07
CA HIS A 76 10.90 6.08 -0.43
C HIS A 76 10.88 7.27 -1.39
N GLY A 77 11.78 8.24 -1.20
CA GLY A 77 11.91 9.39 -2.10
C GLY A 77 10.64 10.24 -2.25
N GLY A 78 9.79 10.31 -1.22
CA GLY A 78 8.50 11.02 -1.30
C GLY A 78 7.41 10.26 -2.10
N GLN A 79 7.64 8.99 -2.40
CA GLN A 79 6.70 8.12 -3.10
C GLN A 79 6.28 6.97 -2.19
N LEU A 80 5.01 6.58 -2.30
CA LEU A 80 4.42 5.46 -1.59
C LEU A 80 4.36 4.25 -2.52
N PHE A 81 4.89 3.13 -2.07
CA PHE A 81 4.90 1.86 -2.78
C PHE A 81 3.96 0.89 -2.06
N SER A 82 3.11 0.19 -2.82
CA SER A 82 2.20 -0.83 -2.30
C SER A 82 2.33 -2.09 -3.15
N SER A 83 2.68 -3.24 -2.55
CA SER A 83 2.63 -4.53 -3.23
C SER A 83 1.26 -5.17 -3.11
N MET A 84 0.80 -5.83 -4.18
CA MET A 84 -0.39 -6.67 -4.18
C MET A 84 -0.32 -7.65 -5.35
N ASN A 85 -0.56 -8.93 -5.10
CA ASN A 85 -0.31 -10.01 -6.07
C ASN A 85 1.10 -9.89 -6.65
N ASP A 86 1.26 -9.99 -7.96
CA ASP A 86 2.53 -9.89 -8.70
C ASP A 86 2.93 -8.45 -9.07
N CYS A 87 2.31 -7.44 -8.44
CA CYS A 87 2.45 -6.03 -8.82
C CYS A 87 2.84 -5.13 -7.65
N ILE A 88 3.62 -4.08 -7.94
CA ILE A 88 3.89 -2.95 -7.04
C ILE A 88 3.30 -1.68 -7.67
N SER A 89 2.32 -1.10 -6.99
CA SER A 89 1.69 0.18 -7.32
C SER A 89 2.47 1.32 -6.65
N VAL A 90 2.79 2.38 -7.39
CA VAL A 90 3.56 3.54 -6.90
C VAL A 90 2.70 4.79 -6.96
N PHE A 91 2.64 5.52 -5.85
CA PHE A 91 1.80 6.69 -5.66
C PHE A 91 2.65 7.90 -5.28
N CYS A 92 2.32 9.07 -5.84
CA CYS A 92 3.07 10.30 -5.61
C CYS A 92 2.16 11.51 -5.39
N GLY A 93 2.74 12.56 -4.82
CA GLY A 93 2.12 13.87 -4.65
C GLY A 93 1.14 13.95 -3.48
N PRO A 94 0.57 15.14 -3.22
CA PRO A 94 -0.25 15.40 -2.04
C PRO A 94 -1.51 14.52 -1.94
N GLU A 95 -2.04 14.13 -3.10
CA GLU A 95 -3.25 13.32 -3.24
C GLU A 95 -2.95 11.82 -3.42
N TRP A 96 -1.67 11.42 -3.34
CA TRP A 96 -1.19 10.04 -3.52
C TRP A 96 -1.80 9.37 -4.76
N VAL A 97 -1.62 10.00 -5.91
CA VAL A 97 -2.14 9.50 -7.19
C VAL A 97 -1.23 8.40 -7.70
N LEU A 98 -1.83 7.32 -8.25
CA LEU A 98 -1.08 6.24 -8.89
C LEU A 98 -0.30 6.77 -10.10
N THR A 99 1.02 6.65 -10.08
CA THR A 99 1.91 7.11 -11.15
C THR A 99 2.48 5.98 -11.99
N SER A 100 2.76 4.83 -11.39
CA SER A 100 3.35 3.69 -12.09
C SER A 100 2.99 2.36 -11.46
N ARG A 101 3.13 1.28 -12.24
CA ARG A 101 3.05 -0.10 -11.76
C ARG A 101 4.24 -0.89 -12.26
N LEU A 102 4.88 -1.59 -11.33
CA LEU A 102 5.96 -2.54 -11.62
C LEU A 102 5.37 -3.94 -11.54
N ARG A 103 5.49 -4.72 -12.61
CA ARG A 103 4.92 -6.07 -12.67
C ARG A 103 5.80 -6.96 -13.54
N ARG A 104 5.96 -8.21 -13.15
CA ARG A 104 6.38 -9.31 -14.02
C ARG A 104 5.47 -10.51 -13.82
N SER A 105 5.56 -11.47 -14.73
CA SER A 105 4.63 -12.59 -14.84
C SER A 105 5.18 -13.92 -14.31
N TYR A 106 6.23 -13.90 -13.49
CA TYR A 106 6.93 -15.10 -13.01
C TYR A 106 7.07 -15.08 -11.48
N GLY A 107 7.08 -16.23 -10.82
CA GLY A 107 7.26 -16.35 -9.35
C GLY A 107 6.00 -16.23 -8.49
N GLY A 108 4.81 -16.01 -9.05
CA GLY A 108 3.59 -15.85 -8.25
C GLY A 108 3.50 -14.51 -7.52
N SER A 109 2.80 -14.46 -6.39
CA SER A 109 2.53 -13.22 -5.65
C SER A 109 3.78 -12.68 -4.94
N ILE A 110 3.93 -11.36 -4.90
CA ILE A 110 4.93 -10.67 -4.09
C ILE A 110 4.56 -10.82 -2.62
N CYS A 111 5.41 -11.48 -1.86
CA CYS A 111 5.22 -11.68 -0.42
C CYS A 111 5.98 -10.65 0.42
N ASP A 112 7.06 -10.08 -0.13
CA ASP A 112 7.82 -9.01 0.51
C ASP A 112 8.55 -8.15 -0.53
N PHE A 113 8.89 -6.92 -0.19
CA PHE A 113 9.82 -6.10 -0.97
C PHE A 113 10.61 -5.14 -0.10
N SER A 114 11.78 -4.73 -0.59
CA SER A 114 12.64 -3.73 0.05
C SER A 114 13.15 -2.73 -0.97
N ILE A 115 13.44 -1.52 -0.50
CA ILE A 115 14.01 -0.45 -1.31
C ILE A 115 15.33 -0.03 -0.68
N GLY A 116 16.39 -0.01 -1.48
CA GLY A 116 17.74 0.36 -1.05
C GLY A 116 18.44 1.17 -2.13
N GLY A 117 18.81 2.41 -1.79
CA GLY A 117 19.40 3.34 -2.76
C GLY A 117 18.45 3.61 -3.92
N ASP A 118 18.87 3.30 -5.14
CA ASP A 118 18.11 3.48 -6.37
C ASP A 118 17.49 2.17 -6.90
N ARG A 119 17.39 1.15 -6.05
CA ARG A 119 16.90 -0.19 -6.42
C ARG A 119 15.75 -0.64 -5.52
N LEU A 120 14.76 -1.27 -6.15
CA LEU A 120 13.67 -1.99 -5.50
C LEU A 120 13.85 -3.48 -5.75
N PHE A 121 13.73 -4.28 -4.69
CA PHE A 121 13.84 -5.74 -4.70
C PHE A 121 12.51 -6.34 -4.23
N ALA A 122 11.83 -7.13 -5.06
CA ALA A 122 10.60 -7.83 -4.66
C ALA A 122 10.85 -9.33 -4.59
N LEU A 123 10.46 -9.94 -3.47
CA LEU A 123 10.49 -11.38 -3.25
C LEU A 123 9.12 -11.97 -3.62
N HIS A 124 9.13 -13.01 -4.44
CA HIS A 124 7.92 -13.72 -4.82
C HIS A 124 7.70 -14.98 -3.99
N SER A 125 6.45 -15.44 -3.94
CA SER A 125 6.02 -16.60 -3.15
C SER A 125 6.44 -17.94 -3.73
N GLU A 126 6.70 -18.00 -5.04
CA GLU A 126 7.06 -19.22 -5.76
C GLU A 126 8.46 -19.14 -6.36
N GLU A 127 9.00 -20.32 -6.71
CA GLU A 127 10.19 -20.49 -7.56
C GLU A 127 11.50 -19.84 -7.05
N ASN A 128 11.53 -19.36 -5.80
CA ASN A 128 12.69 -18.70 -5.17
C ASN A 128 13.26 -17.55 -6.03
N VAL A 129 12.38 -16.74 -6.63
CA VAL A 129 12.77 -15.61 -7.47
C VAL A 129 12.58 -14.28 -6.76
N PHE A 130 13.45 -13.33 -7.12
CA PHE A 130 13.25 -11.93 -6.80
C PHE A 130 13.43 -11.08 -8.06
N ASP A 131 12.61 -10.06 -8.17
CA ASP A 131 12.72 -9.05 -9.21
C ASP A 131 13.46 -7.82 -8.71
N ILE A 132 14.20 -7.19 -9.61
CA ILE A 132 14.90 -5.94 -9.35
C ILE A 132 14.44 -4.89 -10.37
N TRP A 133 14.06 -3.72 -9.86
CA TRP A 133 13.81 -2.53 -10.66
C TRP A 133 14.66 -1.38 -10.17
N GLU A 134 14.94 -0.44 -11.07
CA GLU A 134 15.32 0.91 -10.64
C GLU A 134 14.11 1.55 -9.95
N THR A 135 14.34 2.27 -8.85
CA THR A 135 13.26 3.00 -8.20
C THR A 135 12.71 4.06 -9.16
N PRO A 136 11.39 4.10 -9.41
CA PRO A 136 10.79 5.18 -10.20
C PRO A 136 11.21 6.53 -9.65
N THR A 137 11.47 7.49 -10.53
CA THR A 137 11.78 8.85 -10.10
C THR A 137 10.48 9.59 -9.77
N PRO A 138 10.46 10.42 -8.70
CA PRO A 138 9.33 11.30 -8.44
C PRO A 138 9.09 12.22 -9.64
N PRO A 139 7.84 12.54 -10.00
CA PRO A 139 7.55 13.54 -11.02
C PRO A 139 8.22 14.87 -10.66
N ILE A 140 8.88 15.50 -11.63
CA ILE A 140 9.39 16.87 -11.47
C ILE A 140 8.17 17.80 -11.50
N ILE A 141 7.93 18.52 -10.40
CA ILE A 141 6.86 19.51 -10.25
C ILE A 141 7.34 20.87 -10.75
#